data_AF-A0A936GGE3-F1
#
_entry.id   AF-A0A936GGE3-F1
#
_cell.length_a   1.000
_cell.length_b   1.000
_cell.length_c   1.000
_cell.angle_alpha   90.00
_cell.angle_beta   90.00
_cell.angle_gamma   90.00
#
_symmetry.space_group_name_H-M   'P 1'
#
loop_
_entity.id
_entity.type
_entity.pdbx_description
1 polymer ?
#
loop_
_entity_poly.entity_id
_entity_poly.type
_entity_poly.pdbx_seq_one_letter_code
_entity_poly.pdbx_strand_id
1 'polypeptide(L)'
;MFKRILILFLFVFCVSSSLFPQLIIDDCTDGDDLTALGTRWYSYTDTADGGLSKIVAPTNIFKMSNDGSGNNAAAIVYELEQGNCSWCPYVGMGLWLPNAKDSTGGRVVLVDNSYGASSGISFRYKGNGGVIELITSSVTDYNYHFVQIPASETWSKITLSWQEFHQQNIVGSPNENLNPAKIGKLQFAVKQAYNGTNVTGSLWIDDVILYIETIEVNKDLLNAAISKANNYLDSARNQLTTDIYPTLAVDILKKALEVPEKIAQSNVANQKEIDNATTLLESKIQNFKKSIVKTENSVLILVADCEKGNKTELNSYWFSYNDAMVGGKSVVVPFSDPNTAFSMSAGGINGVDSAAYIAYTLNQNSQTYLPHVGMGVCIYRACRNL
;
A
#
# COMPACT_ATOMS: atom_id res chain seq x y z
N MET A 1 17.76 42.01 -13.57
CA MET A 1 17.59 40.73 -14.30
C MET A 1 17.43 39.61 -13.28
N PHE A 2 16.23 39.39 -12.74
CA PHE A 2 15.91 38.22 -11.91
C PHE A 2 14.48 37.80 -12.24
N LYS A 3 14.36 36.75 -13.05
CA LYS A 3 13.07 36.13 -13.39
C LYS A 3 12.56 35.36 -12.18
N ARG A 4 11.46 35.81 -11.59
CA ARG A 4 10.64 35.01 -10.66
C ARG A 4 9.93 33.93 -11.47
N ILE A 5 10.24 32.67 -11.21
CA ILE A 5 9.47 31.53 -11.70
C ILE A 5 8.47 31.19 -10.60
N LEU A 6 7.21 31.57 -10.83
CA LEU A 6 6.06 31.17 -10.06
C LEU A 6 5.64 29.78 -10.55
N ILE A 7 5.98 28.72 -9.83
CA ILE A 7 5.47 27.37 -10.11
C ILE A 7 4.09 27.27 -9.46
N LEU A 8 3.06 27.50 -10.27
CA LEU A 8 1.67 27.28 -9.92
C LEU A 8 1.40 25.76 -10.02
N PHE A 9 1.35 25.08 -8.87
CA PHE A 9 0.87 23.69 -8.81
C PHE A 9 -0.65 23.69 -9.02
N LEU A 10 -1.06 23.52 -10.28
CA LEU A 10 -2.44 23.24 -10.65
C LEU A 10 -2.70 21.76 -10.32
N PHE A 11 -3.28 21.47 -9.16
CA PHE A 11 -3.85 20.15 -8.86
C PHE A 11 -5.07 19.95 -9.76
N VAL A 12 -4.86 19.33 -10.91
CA VAL A 12 -5.95 18.74 -11.69
C VAL A 12 -6.41 17.50 -10.92
N PHE A 13 -7.57 17.61 -10.27
CA PHE A 13 -8.33 16.44 -9.83
C PHE A 13 -8.73 15.66 -11.10
N CYS A 14 -7.92 14.70 -11.49
CA CYS A 14 -8.33 13.68 -12.44
C CYS A 14 -9.21 12.70 -11.65
N VAL A 15 -10.52 12.82 -11.81
CA VAL A 15 -11.46 11.78 -11.41
C VAL A 15 -11.28 10.64 -12.41
N SER A 16 -10.23 9.84 -12.26
CA SER A 16 -10.10 8.62 -13.03
C SER A 16 -11.00 7.58 -12.36
N SER A 17 -12.21 7.40 -12.89
CA SER A 17 -12.87 6.11 -12.80
C SER A 17 -11.88 5.08 -13.33
N SER A 18 -11.25 4.32 -12.43
CA SER A 18 -10.38 3.24 -12.85
C SER A 18 -11.26 2.15 -13.42
N LEU A 19 -11.43 2.16 -14.75
CA LEU A 19 -11.82 0.97 -15.47
C LEU A 19 -10.74 -0.07 -15.20
N PHE A 20 -11.00 -0.99 -14.27
CA PHE A 20 -10.31 -2.27 -14.33
C PHE A 20 -10.55 -2.82 -15.73
N PRO A 21 -9.52 -3.32 -16.44
CA PRO A 21 -9.77 -4.06 -17.65
C PRO A 21 -10.62 -5.27 -17.24
N GLN A 22 -11.91 -5.23 -17.58
CA GLN A 22 -12.74 -6.42 -17.54
C GLN A 22 -12.04 -7.46 -18.40
N LEU A 23 -11.73 -8.63 -17.81
CA LEU A 23 -11.17 -9.71 -18.59
C LEU A 23 -12.32 -10.32 -19.40
N ILE A 24 -12.43 -9.86 -20.64
CA ILE A 24 -13.37 -10.40 -21.63
C ILE A 24 -12.90 -11.81 -21.97
N ILE A 25 -13.78 -12.78 -21.73
CA ILE A 25 -13.61 -14.13 -22.28
C ILE A 25 -14.00 -14.08 -23.74
N ASP A 26 -15.18 -13.52 -24.03
CA ASP A 26 -15.65 -13.32 -25.39
C ASP A 26 -16.78 -12.28 -25.44
N ASP A 27 -16.74 -11.39 -26.44
CA ASP A 27 -17.81 -10.44 -26.76
C ASP A 27 -18.50 -10.75 -28.09
N CYS A 28 -18.15 -11.89 -28.71
CA CYS A 28 -18.69 -12.43 -29.95
C CYS A 28 -18.58 -11.50 -31.18
N THR A 29 -17.94 -10.33 -31.07
CA THR A 29 -18.09 -9.24 -32.05
C THR A 29 -17.42 -9.53 -33.39
N ASP A 30 -16.35 -10.33 -33.40
CA ASP A 30 -15.62 -10.75 -34.60
C ASP A 30 -16.38 -11.77 -35.47
N GLY A 31 -17.40 -12.42 -34.91
CA GLY A 31 -18.29 -13.33 -35.62
C GLY A 31 -17.71 -14.70 -35.96
N ASP A 32 -16.57 -15.06 -35.36
CA ASP A 32 -15.94 -16.38 -35.53
C ASP A 32 -16.18 -17.30 -34.31
N ASP A 33 -15.58 -18.49 -34.30
CA ASP A 33 -15.75 -19.47 -33.21
C ASP A 33 -14.69 -19.36 -32.11
N LEU A 34 -13.82 -18.36 -32.17
CA LEU A 34 -12.74 -18.14 -31.24
C LEU A 34 -13.16 -17.16 -30.14
N THR A 35 -12.71 -17.45 -28.93
CA THR A 35 -12.81 -16.51 -27.81
C THR A 35 -11.68 -15.50 -27.86
N ALA A 36 -11.80 -14.40 -27.11
CA ALA A 36 -10.70 -13.45 -26.91
C ALA A 36 -9.45 -14.09 -26.27
N LEU A 37 -9.59 -15.30 -25.71
CA LEU A 37 -8.51 -16.09 -25.11
C LEU A 37 -7.87 -17.08 -26.09
N GLY A 38 -8.29 -17.09 -27.36
CA GLY A 38 -7.80 -18.00 -28.40
C GLY A 38 -8.29 -19.44 -28.26
N THR A 39 -9.29 -19.68 -27.40
CA THR A 39 -10.00 -20.96 -27.29
C THR A 39 -11.23 -20.96 -28.18
N ARG A 40 -11.99 -22.07 -28.24
CA ARG A 40 -13.15 -22.20 -29.14
C ARG A 40 -14.46 -22.34 -28.42
N TRP A 41 -15.53 -21.92 -29.09
CA TRP A 41 -16.88 -22.35 -28.80
C TRP A 41 -17.18 -23.74 -29.36
N TYR A 42 -18.18 -24.40 -28.78
CA TYR A 42 -18.70 -25.68 -29.23
C TYR A 42 -20.19 -25.78 -28.94
N SER A 43 -20.87 -26.66 -29.66
CA SER A 43 -22.26 -27.06 -29.40
C SER A 43 -22.37 -28.55 -29.19
N TYR A 44 -23.39 -28.99 -28.47
CA TYR A 44 -23.65 -30.40 -28.19
C TYR A 44 -25.15 -30.69 -28.01
N THR A 45 -25.51 -31.95 -28.18
CA THR A 45 -26.88 -32.47 -28.04
C THR A 45 -26.85 -33.76 -27.24
N ASP A 46 -28.02 -34.22 -26.81
CA ASP A 46 -28.24 -35.51 -26.14
C ASP A 46 -28.15 -36.74 -27.07
N THR A 47 -27.77 -36.56 -28.34
CA THR A 47 -27.74 -37.65 -29.33
C THR A 47 -26.81 -38.79 -28.92
N ALA A 48 -25.68 -38.49 -28.27
CA ALA A 48 -24.76 -39.51 -27.78
C ALA A 48 -25.36 -40.37 -26.64
N ASP A 49 -26.36 -39.83 -25.93
CA ASP A 49 -27.09 -40.50 -24.86
C ASP A 49 -28.41 -41.15 -25.35
N GLY A 50 -28.62 -41.18 -26.66
CA GLY A 50 -29.82 -41.76 -27.28
C GLY A 50 -31.01 -40.79 -27.43
N GLY A 51 -30.80 -39.50 -27.16
CA GLY A 51 -31.78 -38.46 -27.40
C GLY A 51 -31.92 -38.07 -28.87
N LEU A 52 -33.00 -37.34 -29.17
CA LEU A 52 -33.31 -36.83 -30.51
C LEU A 52 -33.33 -35.30 -30.57
N SER A 53 -32.85 -34.64 -29.52
CA SER A 53 -32.78 -33.18 -29.48
C SER A 53 -31.81 -32.68 -30.55
N LYS A 54 -32.14 -31.53 -31.15
CA LYS A 54 -31.38 -30.95 -32.26
C LYS A 54 -31.22 -29.44 -32.11
N ILE A 55 -30.08 -28.96 -32.58
CA ILE A 55 -29.84 -27.54 -32.82
C ILE A 55 -30.27 -27.27 -34.27
N VAL A 56 -31.34 -26.49 -34.42
CA VAL A 56 -31.95 -26.13 -35.70
C VAL A 56 -31.17 -24.98 -36.36
N ALA A 57 -30.61 -24.08 -35.57
CA ALA A 57 -29.70 -23.02 -36.03
C ALA A 57 -28.69 -22.67 -34.93
N PRO A 58 -27.44 -22.31 -35.28
CA PRO A 58 -26.86 -22.32 -36.64
C PRO A 58 -26.64 -23.76 -37.16
N THR A 59 -26.66 -23.93 -38.49
CA THR A 59 -26.54 -25.26 -39.15
C THR A 59 -25.10 -25.72 -39.38
N ASN A 60 -24.12 -24.82 -39.16
CA ASN A 60 -22.69 -25.13 -39.25
C ASN A 60 -22.12 -25.39 -37.85
N ILE A 61 -20.96 -26.05 -37.81
CA ILE A 61 -20.14 -26.18 -36.60
C ILE A 61 -19.95 -24.76 -36.04
N PHE A 62 -20.43 -24.57 -34.81
CA PHE A 62 -20.70 -23.31 -34.11
C PHE A 62 -20.15 -22.02 -34.76
N LYS A 63 -21.05 -21.16 -35.24
CA LYS A 63 -20.72 -19.79 -35.71
C LYS A 63 -21.58 -18.80 -34.95
N MET A 64 -21.02 -17.66 -34.57
CA MET A 64 -21.82 -16.58 -33.98
C MET A 64 -22.96 -16.17 -34.90
N SER A 65 -24.12 -15.91 -34.30
CA SER A 65 -25.32 -15.49 -35.00
C SER A 65 -25.47 -13.98 -34.90
N ASN A 66 -25.78 -13.33 -36.02
CA ASN A 66 -26.14 -11.92 -36.00
C ASN A 66 -27.44 -11.76 -35.20
N ASP A 67 -27.43 -10.87 -34.20
CA ASP A 67 -28.54 -10.72 -33.27
C ASP A 67 -29.70 -9.85 -33.79
N GLY A 68 -29.57 -9.37 -35.04
CA GLY A 68 -30.52 -8.48 -35.71
C GLY A 68 -30.18 -7.00 -35.60
N SER A 69 -29.17 -6.62 -34.82
CA SER A 69 -28.75 -5.22 -34.63
C SER A 69 -27.43 -4.85 -35.33
N GLY A 70 -26.78 -5.82 -35.98
CA GLY A 70 -25.42 -5.67 -36.51
C GLY A 70 -24.33 -6.19 -35.56
N ASN A 71 -24.71 -6.61 -34.34
CA ASN A 71 -23.86 -7.35 -33.43
C ASN A 71 -24.03 -8.86 -33.60
N ASN A 72 -23.04 -9.60 -33.12
CA ASN A 72 -23.00 -11.06 -33.15
C ASN A 72 -23.11 -11.59 -31.72
N ALA A 73 -23.68 -12.78 -31.57
CA ALA A 73 -23.81 -13.46 -30.29
C ALA A 73 -23.74 -14.97 -30.47
N ALA A 74 -23.29 -15.67 -29.42
CA ALA A 74 -23.38 -17.12 -29.32
C ALA A 74 -24.85 -17.52 -29.19
N ALA A 75 -25.37 -18.32 -30.13
CA ALA A 75 -26.80 -18.63 -30.15
C ALA A 75 -27.08 -20.07 -30.58
N ILE A 76 -28.11 -20.65 -29.97
CA ILE A 76 -28.74 -21.88 -30.44
C ILE A 76 -30.25 -21.68 -30.53
N VAL A 77 -30.83 -22.13 -31.64
CA VAL A 77 -32.25 -22.41 -31.78
C VAL A 77 -32.41 -23.91 -31.76
N TYR A 78 -33.32 -24.43 -30.95
CA TYR A 78 -33.35 -25.84 -30.63
C TYR A 78 -34.75 -26.43 -30.63
N GLU A 79 -34.78 -27.76 -30.70
CA GLU A 79 -35.93 -28.61 -30.43
C GLU A 79 -35.47 -29.73 -29.50
N LEU A 80 -36.12 -29.86 -28.34
CA LEU A 80 -35.88 -30.91 -27.37
C LEU A 80 -36.80 -32.09 -27.62
N GLU A 81 -36.22 -33.28 -27.73
CA GLU A 81 -36.93 -34.54 -27.93
C GLU A 81 -36.19 -35.68 -27.22
N GLN A 82 -36.85 -36.32 -26.25
CA GLN A 82 -36.18 -37.28 -25.36
C GLN A 82 -35.64 -38.52 -26.08
N GLY A 83 -36.32 -38.99 -27.14
CA GLY A 83 -35.96 -40.25 -27.79
C GLY A 83 -35.82 -41.40 -26.78
N ASN A 84 -34.66 -42.06 -26.79
CA ASN A 84 -34.30 -43.11 -25.82
C ASN A 84 -33.39 -42.61 -24.68
N CYS A 85 -33.19 -41.29 -24.56
CA CYS A 85 -32.36 -40.72 -23.50
C CYS A 85 -32.99 -41.00 -22.13
N SER A 86 -32.19 -41.60 -21.23
CA SER A 86 -32.61 -41.87 -19.85
C SER A 86 -32.71 -40.60 -18.99
N TRP A 87 -32.23 -39.48 -19.51
CA TRP A 87 -32.20 -38.19 -18.85
C TRP A 87 -33.20 -37.22 -19.49
N CYS A 88 -33.36 -36.04 -18.89
CA CYS A 88 -34.10 -34.95 -19.53
C CYS A 88 -33.44 -34.61 -20.88
N PRO A 89 -34.19 -34.43 -21.98
CA PRO A 89 -33.62 -33.99 -23.24
C PRO A 89 -32.86 -32.69 -23.07
N TYR A 90 -31.75 -32.57 -23.81
CA TYR A 90 -30.88 -31.41 -23.70
C TYR A 90 -30.16 -31.04 -25.00
N VAL A 91 -29.88 -29.74 -25.09
CA VAL A 91 -28.92 -29.14 -26.02
C VAL A 91 -28.06 -28.15 -25.25
N GLY A 92 -26.91 -27.79 -25.81
CA GLY A 92 -26.12 -26.72 -25.23
C GLY A 92 -25.05 -26.18 -26.15
N MET A 93 -24.46 -25.10 -25.68
CA MET A 93 -23.25 -24.50 -26.22
C MET A 93 -22.26 -24.25 -25.09
N GLY A 94 -20.99 -24.12 -25.39
CA GLY A 94 -20.00 -23.80 -24.39
C GLY A 94 -18.72 -23.32 -25.00
N LEU A 95 -17.79 -22.93 -24.15
CA LEU A 95 -16.46 -22.48 -24.54
C LEU A 95 -15.41 -23.15 -23.68
N TRP A 96 -14.25 -23.36 -24.29
CA TRP A 96 -13.07 -23.85 -23.59
C TRP A 96 -12.36 -22.70 -22.89
N LEU A 97 -11.79 -22.94 -21.72
CA LEU A 97 -10.84 -22.02 -21.09
C LEU A 97 -9.40 -22.50 -21.35
N PRO A 98 -8.40 -21.59 -21.42
CA PRO A 98 -6.99 -21.90 -21.71
C PRO A 98 -6.40 -23.06 -20.89
N ASN A 99 -6.87 -23.28 -19.66
CA ASN A 99 -6.38 -24.39 -18.82
C ASN A 99 -6.97 -25.77 -19.17
N ALA A 100 -7.90 -25.86 -20.12
CA ALA A 100 -8.44 -27.14 -20.58
C ALA A 100 -7.69 -27.74 -21.77
N LYS A 101 -7.66 -29.06 -21.81
CA LYS A 101 -7.19 -29.81 -22.99
C LYS A 101 -8.29 -29.76 -24.05
N ASP A 102 -8.12 -28.99 -25.11
CA ASP A 102 -9.05 -29.05 -26.24
C ASP A 102 -9.09 -30.47 -26.86
N SER A 103 -10.06 -30.71 -27.75
CA SER A 103 -10.18 -31.97 -28.51
C SER A 103 -9.04 -32.21 -29.51
N THR A 104 -8.12 -31.26 -29.65
CA THR A 104 -6.95 -31.32 -30.54
C THR A 104 -5.65 -31.65 -29.79
N GLY A 105 -5.67 -31.72 -28.46
CA GLY A 105 -4.46 -31.85 -27.63
C GLY A 105 -3.61 -30.56 -27.56
N GLY A 106 -4.09 -29.46 -28.14
CA GLY A 106 -3.48 -28.14 -28.12
C GLY A 106 -3.75 -27.45 -26.78
N ARG A 107 -2.72 -27.41 -25.92
CA ARG A 107 -2.78 -26.65 -24.67
C ARG A 107 -2.55 -25.17 -24.98
N VAL A 108 -3.60 -24.35 -24.99
CA VAL A 108 -3.44 -22.88 -25.00
C VAL A 108 -3.07 -22.45 -23.59
N VAL A 109 -1.78 -22.43 -23.25
CA VAL A 109 -1.32 -21.98 -21.94
C VAL A 109 -1.42 -20.45 -21.87
N LEU A 110 -2.45 -19.91 -21.20
CA LEU A 110 -2.30 -18.59 -20.59
C LEU A 110 -1.62 -18.75 -19.24
N VAL A 111 -0.44 -18.15 -19.15
CA VAL A 111 0.38 -18.04 -17.95
C VAL A 111 -0.21 -16.95 -17.07
N ASP A 112 -1.37 -17.18 -16.45
CA ASP A 112 -1.76 -16.49 -15.22
C ASP A 112 -2.97 -17.18 -14.58
N ASN A 113 -2.92 -17.35 -13.26
CA ASN A 113 -3.99 -17.88 -12.42
C ASN A 113 -5.16 -16.88 -12.27
N SER A 114 -5.48 -16.08 -13.30
CA SER A 114 -6.42 -14.96 -13.23
C SER A 114 -7.86 -15.38 -12.89
N TYR A 115 -8.22 -16.65 -13.11
CA TYR A 115 -9.50 -17.24 -12.68
C TYR A 115 -9.61 -17.42 -11.16
N GLY A 116 -8.48 -17.62 -10.47
CA GLY A 116 -8.45 -17.71 -9.00
C GLY A 116 -8.57 -16.35 -8.32
N ALA A 117 -8.32 -15.26 -9.06
CA ALA A 117 -8.43 -13.88 -8.58
C ALA A 117 -9.77 -13.21 -8.94
N SER A 118 -10.59 -13.83 -9.80
CA SER A 118 -11.93 -13.34 -10.11
C SER A 118 -12.92 -13.78 -9.02
N SER A 119 -13.98 -12.99 -8.84
CA SER A 119 -15.06 -13.28 -7.89
C SER A 119 -16.21 -14.04 -8.53
N GLY A 120 -16.28 -14.07 -9.86
CA GLY A 120 -17.39 -14.67 -10.58
C GLY A 120 -17.31 -14.54 -12.11
N ILE A 121 -18.47 -14.63 -12.75
CA ILE A 121 -18.67 -14.45 -14.18
C ILE A 121 -19.88 -13.54 -14.44
N SER A 122 -19.82 -12.76 -15.51
CA SER A 122 -20.97 -12.01 -16.03
C SER A 122 -21.14 -12.28 -17.51
N PHE A 123 -22.40 -12.26 -17.96
CA PHE A 123 -22.76 -12.37 -19.37
C PHE A 123 -24.14 -11.74 -19.60
N ARG A 124 -24.44 -11.45 -20.86
CA ARG A 124 -25.77 -11.12 -21.33
C ARG A 124 -26.45 -12.35 -21.91
N TYR A 125 -27.77 -12.41 -21.76
CA TYR A 125 -28.58 -13.49 -22.30
C TYR A 125 -29.95 -13.00 -22.80
N LYS A 126 -30.51 -13.74 -23.75
CA LYS A 126 -31.94 -13.71 -24.13
C LYS A 126 -32.39 -15.09 -24.59
N GLY A 127 -33.68 -15.38 -24.49
CA GLY A 127 -34.28 -16.66 -24.87
C GLY A 127 -35.04 -17.34 -23.73
N ASN A 128 -35.26 -18.64 -23.86
CA ASN A 128 -36.10 -19.46 -22.97
C ASN A 128 -35.46 -19.81 -21.61
N GLY A 129 -34.26 -19.29 -21.33
CA GLY A 129 -33.49 -19.64 -20.13
C GLY A 129 -32.80 -21.00 -20.26
N GLY A 130 -32.22 -21.46 -19.17
CA GLY A 130 -31.43 -22.68 -19.14
C GLY A 130 -30.57 -22.75 -17.89
N VAL A 131 -29.38 -23.31 -18.00
CA VAL A 131 -28.37 -23.37 -16.94
C VAL A 131 -27.01 -22.98 -17.48
N ILE A 132 -26.21 -22.33 -16.64
CA ILE A 132 -24.77 -22.26 -16.84
C ILE A 132 -24.12 -23.34 -15.96
N GLU A 133 -23.21 -24.12 -16.53
CA GLU A 133 -22.51 -25.22 -15.85
C GLU A 133 -20.99 -25.00 -15.98
N LEU A 134 -20.28 -25.24 -14.87
CA LEU A 134 -18.83 -25.15 -14.78
C LEU A 134 -18.25 -26.56 -14.80
N ILE A 135 -17.52 -26.88 -15.88
CA ILE A 135 -16.83 -28.17 -15.97
C ILE A 135 -15.44 -28.01 -15.35
N THR A 136 -15.24 -28.69 -14.25
CA THR A 136 -13.95 -28.74 -13.55
C THR A 136 -13.31 -30.12 -13.69
N SER A 137 -11.99 -30.19 -13.61
CA SER A 137 -11.28 -31.48 -13.62
C SER A 137 -11.53 -32.34 -12.37
N SER A 138 -12.22 -31.81 -11.36
CA SER A 138 -12.59 -32.51 -10.11
C SER A 138 -13.92 -33.25 -10.19
N VAL A 139 -14.82 -32.85 -11.10
CA VAL A 139 -16.12 -33.51 -11.27
C VAL A 139 -15.99 -34.56 -12.37
N THR A 140 -16.17 -35.84 -12.02
CA THR A 140 -16.00 -36.97 -12.94
C THR A 140 -17.29 -37.73 -13.26
N ASP A 141 -18.42 -37.32 -12.68
CA ASP A 141 -19.71 -38.03 -12.72
C ASP A 141 -20.83 -37.17 -13.34
N TYR A 142 -20.48 -36.10 -14.04
CA TYR A 142 -21.39 -35.15 -14.71
C TYR A 142 -22.28 -34.31 -13.78
N ASN A 143 -22.15 -34.41 -12.45
CA ASN A 143 -22.82 -33.53 -11.51
C ASN A 143 -22.09 -32.18 -11.44
N TYR A 144 -22.10 -31.39 -12.52
CA TYR A 144 -21.35 -30.14 -12.59
C TYR A 144 -21.93 -29.05 -11.68
N HIS A 145 -21.09 -28.11 -11.24
CA HIS A 145 -21.57 -26.91 -10.53
C HIS A 145 -22.36 -26.04 -11.50
N PHE A 146 -23.58 -25.65 -11.13
CA PHE A 146 -24.48 -24.92 -12.01
C PHE A 146 -25.22 -23.77 -11.33
N VAL A 147 -25.74 -22.87 -12.15
CA VAL A 147 -26.73 -21.85 -11.77
C VAL A 147 -27.80 -21.78 -12.87
N GLN A 148 -29.05 -21.52 -12.47
CA GLN A 148 -30.17 -21.33 -13.40
C GLN A 148 -30.07 -19.97 -14.10
N ILE A 149 -30.29 -19.96 -15.41
CA ILE A 149 -30.43 -18.77 -16.23
C ILE A 149 -31.93 -18.54 -16.45
N PRO A 150 -32.50 -17.43 -15.95
CA PRO A 150 -33.92 -17.13 -16.18
C PRO A 150 -34.25 -16.98 -17.67
N ALA A 151 -35.51 -17.14 -18.05
CA ALA A 151 -35.97 -16.75 -19.37
C ALA A 151 -36.01 -15.21 -19.50
N SER A 152 -35.73 -14.69 -20.70
CA SER A 152 -35.83 -13.26 -20.99
C SER A 152 -36.08 -13.03 -22.48
N GLU A 153 -37.14 -12.28 -22.81
CA GLU A 153 -37.43 -11.91 -24.21
C GLU A 153 -36.52 -10.78 -24.74
N THR A 154 -35.83 -10.08 -23.83
CA THR A 154 -34.89 -9.00 -24.15
C THR A 154 -33.50 -9.33 -23.63
N TRP A 155 -32.47 -8.64 -24.12
CA TRP A 155 -31.10 -8.80 -23.61
C TRP A 155 -31.04 -8.38 -22.13
N SER A 156 -30.83 -9.35 -21.26
CA SER A 156 -30.64 -9.17 -19.82
C SER A 156 -29.19 -9.47 -19.45
N LYS A 157 -28.66 -8.79 -18.43
CA LYS A 157 -27.32 -9.07 -17.88
C LYS A 157 -27.46 -9.83 -16.58
N ILE A 158 -26.66 -10.88 -16.40
CA ILE A 158 -26.49 -11.57 -15.13
C ILE A 158 -25.04 -11.50 -14.68
N THR A 159 -24.83 -11.40 -13.37
CA THR A 159 -23.51 -11.45 -12.72
C THR A 159 -23.63 -12.48 -11.61
N LEU A 160 -22.78 -13.50 -11.65
CA LEU A 160 -22.81 -14.66 -10.77
C LEU A 160 -21.48 -14.76 -10.04
N SER A 161 -21.50 -14.72 -8.71
CA SER A 161 -20.38 -15.07 -7.85
C SER A 161 -20.08 -16.57 -7.93
N TRP A 162 -18.81 -16.95 -7.78
CA TRP A 162 -18.42 -18.37 -7.67
C TRP A 162 -19.15 -19.10 -6.55
N GLN A 163 -19.61 -18.39 -5.51
CA GLN A 163 -20.35 -18.99 -4.39
C GLN A 163 -21.80 -19.38 -4.74
N GLU A 164 -22.35 -18.87 -5.83
CA GLU A 164 -23.72 -19.19 -6.27
C GLU A 164 -23.78 -20.56 -6.95
N PHE A 165 -22.66 -21.02 -7.49
CA PHE A 165 -22.54 -22.29 -8.18
C PHE A 165 -22.50 -23.46 -7.21
N HIS A 166 -23.45 -24.38 -7.36
CA HIS A 166 -23.59 -25.56 -6.52
C HIS A 166 -23.86 -26.80 -7.38
N GLN A 167 -23.57 -27.97 -6.83
CA GLN A 167 -23.92 -29.25 -7.45
C GLN A 167 -25.29 -29.71 -6.98
N GLN A 168 -25.92 -30.62 -7.73
CA GLN A 168 -27.15 -31.26 -7.29
C GLN A 168 -26.85 -32.23 -6.14
N ASN A 169 -27.76 -32.31 -5.17
CA ASN A 169 -27.65 -33.29 -4.09
C ASN A 169 -28.18 -34.66 -4.54
N ILE A 170 -27.34 -35.43 -5.22
CA ILE A 170 -27.67 -36.76 -5.77
C ILE A 170 -27.03 -37.85 -4.91
N VAL A 171 -27.81 -38.88 -4.55
CA VAL A 171 -27.31 -40.04 -3.80
C VAL A 171 -26.23 -40.77 -4.60
N GLY A 172 -25.03 -40.89 -4.02
CA GLY A 172 -23.89 -41.57 -4.65
C GLY A 172 -22.99 -40.66 -5.48
N SER A 173 -23.30 -39.38 -5.61
CA SER A 173 -22.43 -38.37 -6.23
C SER A 173 -21.72 -37.55 -5.14
N PRO A 174 -20.38 -37.42 -5.17
CA PRO A 174 -19.67 -36.55 -4.24
C PRO A 174 -19.92 -35.09 -4.56
N ASN A 175 -20.40 -34.33 -3.57
CA ASN A 175 -20.45 -32.87 -3.65
C ASN A 175 -19.07 -32.31 -3.27
N GLU A 176 -18.41 -31.72 -4.27
CA GLU A 176 -17.14 -31.03 -4.19
C GLU A 176 -17.36 -29.53 -4.07
N ASN A 177 -16.51 -28.84 -3.29
CA ASN A 177 -16.50 -27.39 -3.32
C ASN A 177 -15.95 -26.90 -4.67
N LEU A 178 -16.57 -25.87 -5.26
CA LEU A 178 -16.05 -25.28 -6.48
C LEU A 178 -14.64 -24.72 -6.24
N ASN A 179 -13.70 -25.14 -7.08
CA ASN A 179 -12.38 -24.54 -7.17
C ASN A 179 -12.26 -23.81 -8.52
N PRO A 180 -12.37 -22.47 -8.56
CA PRO A 180 -12.32 -21.71 -9.80
C PRO A 180 -11.06 -21.95 -10.63
N ALA A 181 -9.92 -22.26 -10.00
CA ALA A 181 -8.68 -22.55 -10.70
C ALA A 181 -8.70 -23.88 -11.50
N LYS A 182 -9.70 -24.74 -11.26
CA LYS A 182 -9.89 -26.01 -11.99
C LYS A 182 -10.95 -25.94 -13.09
N ILE A 183 -11.57 -24.78 -13.31
CA ILE A 183 -12.57 -24.62 -14.37
C ILE A 183 -11.85 -24.72 -15.72
N GLY A 184 -12.24 -25.71 -16.51
CA GLY A 184 -11.72 -25.95 -17.85
C GLY A 184 -12.71 -25.55 -18.95
N LYS A 185 -14.00 -25.59 -18.67
CA LYS A 185 -15.04 -25.17 -19.61
C LYS A 185 -16.19 -24.48 -18.90
N LEU A 186 -16.84 -23.60 -19.64
CA LEU A 186 -18.12 -23.01 -19.29
C LEU A 186 -19.13 -23.49 -20.34
N GLN A 187 -20.31 -23.93 -19.93
CA GLN A 187 -21.35 -24.30 -20.87
C GLN A 187 -22.71 -23.78 -20.45
N PHE A 188 -23.50 -23.43 -21.45
CA PHE A 188 -24.86 -22.95 -21.37
C PHE A 188 -25.76 -24.04 -21.95
N ALA A 189 -26.57 -24.67 -21.11
CA ALA A 189 -27.40 -25.79 -21.50
C ALA A 189 -28.89 -25.47 -21.32
N VAL A 190 -29.70 -26.01 -22.20
CA VAL A 190 -31.15 -26.07 -22.02
C VAL A 190 -31.51 -27.53 -21.76
N LYS A 191 -32.14 -27.79 -20.61
CA LYS A 191 -32.55 -29.13 -20.16
C LYS A 191 -33.97 -29.02 -19.64
N GLN A 192 -34.87 -29.90 -20.08
CA GLN A 192 -36.26 -29.88 -19.62
C GLN A 192 -36.83 -31.29 -19.52
N ALA A 193 -37.64 -31.54 -18.49
CA ALA A 193 -38.38 -32.79 -18.38
C ALA A 193 -39.34 -32.96 -19.59
N TYR A 194 -39.27 -34.11 -20.25
CA TYR A 194 -40.10 -34.41 -21.40
C TYR A 194 -41.48 -34.90 -20.96
N ASN A 195 -42.53 -34.30 -21.52
CA ASN A 195 -43.92 -34.63 -21.24
C ASN A 195 -44.65 -35.23 -22.46
N GLY A 196 -43.90 -35.75 -23.44
CA GLY A 196 -44.44 -36.27 -24.68
C GLY A 196 -44.61 -35.24 -25.80
N THR A 197 -44.19 -33.98 -25.59
CA THR A 197 -44.25 -32.92 -26.59
C THR A 197 -42.87 -32.31 -26.83
N ASN A 198 -42.49 -32.14 -28.09
CA ASN A 198 -41.25 -31.48 -28.46
C ASN A 198 -41.29 -30.02 -28.01
N VAL A 199 -40.22 -29.57 -27.36
CA VAL A 199 -40.10 -28.18 -26.89
C VAL A 199 -39.14 -27.45 -27.80
N THR A 200 -39.58 -26.34 -28.39
CA THR A 200 -38.72 -25.48 -29.20
C THR A 200 -38.39 -24.20 -28.46
N GLY A 201 -37.23 -23.63 -28.75
CA GLY A 201 -36.82 -22.37 -28.14
C GLY A 201 -35.50 -21.87 -28.68
N SER A 202 -34.99 -20.83 -28.03
CA SER A 202 -33.65 -20.32 -28.29
C SER A 202 -32.93 -19.89 -27.02
N LEU A 203 -31.61 -19.90 -27.08
CA LEU A 203 -30.74 -19.32 -26.07
C LEU A 203 -29.65 -18.53 -26.78
N TRP A 204 -29.45 -17.30 -26.36
CA TRP A 204 -28.43 -16.39 -26.87
C TRP A 204 -27.58 -15.90 -25.71
N ILE A 205 -26.28 -15.84 -25.90
CA ILE A 205 -25.26 -15.44 -24.93
C ILE A 205 -24.33 -14.43 -25.59
N ASP A 206 -23.97 -13.40 -24.84
CA ASP A 206 -23.06 -12.35 -25.29
C ASP A 206 -22.31 -11.73 -24.09
N ASP A 207 -21.28 -10.91 -24.34
CA ASP A 207 -20.49 -10.21 -23.31
C ASP A 207 -20.02 -11.13 -22.16
N VAL A 208 -19.42 -12.28 -22.47
CA VAL A 208 -18.90 -13.22 -21.47
C VAL A 208 -17.63 -12.67 -20.84
N ILE A 209 -17.69 -12.31 -19.57
CA ILE A 209 -16.66 -11.55 -18.86
C ILE A 209 -16.38 -12.19 -17.50
N LEU A 210 -15.12 -12.29 -17.09
CA LEU A 210 -14.80 -12.60 -15.70
C LEU A 210 -15.15 -11.40 -14.81
N TYR A 211 -15.98 -11.66 -13.80
CA TYR A 211 -16.38 -10.67 -12.82
C TYR A 211 -15.37 -10.63 -11.67
N ILE A 212 -14.87 -9.43 -11.37
CA ILE A 212 -14.10 -9.16 -10.16
C ILE A 212 -14.98 -8.27 -9.29
N GLU A 213 -15.33 -8.74 -8.11
CA GLU A 213 -16.05 -7.93 -7.15
C GLU A 213 -15.08 -6.88 -6.61
N THR A 214 -15.24 -5.65 -7.07
CA THR A 214 -14.54 -4.51 -6.48
C THR A 214 -15.23 -4.14 -5.19
N ILE A 215 -14.74 -4.66 -4.06
CA ILE A 215 -15.15 -4.12 -2.77
C ILE A 215 -14.58 -2.71 -2.70
N GLU A 216 -15.45 -1.71 -2.54
CA GLU A 216 -15.01 -0.33 -2.30
C GLU A 216 -14.18 -0.30 -1.01
N VAL A 217 -12.88 -0.05 -1.15
CA VAL A 217 -11.95 0.01 -0.02
C VAL A 217 -11.86 1.43 0.54
N ASN A 218 -11.92 1.56 1.87
CA ASN A 218 -11.76 2.84 2.54
C ASN A 218 -10.27 3.13 2.78
N LYS A 219 -9.76 4.20 2.17
CA LYS A 219 -8.36 4.65 2.27
C LYS A 219 -8.15 5.90 3.11
N ASP A 220 -9.20 6.44 3.72
CA ASP A 220 -9.16 7.75 4.38
C ASP A 220 -8.15 7.77 5.54
N LEU A 221 -8.16 6.72 6.37
CA LEU A 221 -7.23 6.59 7.49
C LEU A 221 -5.77 6.45 7.03
N LEU A 222 -5.52 5.69 5.96
CA LEU A 222 -4.19 5.54 5.38
C LEU A 222 -3.67 6.88 4.83
N ASN A 223 -4.51 7.59 4.07
CA ASN A 223 -4.17 8.90 3.51
C ASN A 223 -3.93 9.96 4.61
N ALA A 224 -4.71 9.92 5.69
CA ALA A 224 -4.51 10.76 6.85
C ALA A 224 -3.17 10.45 7.56
N ALA A 225 -2.83 9.17 7.72
CA ALA A 225 -1.56 8.74 8.31
C ALA A 225 -0.34 9.16 7.46
N ILE A 226 -0.42 8.99 6.13
CA ILE A 226 0.61 9.45 5.18
C ILE A 226 0.80 10.96 5.29
N SER A 227 -0.30 11.74 5.26
CA SER A 227 -0.26 13.19 5.40
C SER A 227 0.40 13.62 6.72
N LYS A 228 0.05 12.93 7.81
CA LYS A 228 0.61 13.19 9.14
C LYS A 228 2.11 12.90 9.20
N ALA A 229 2.58 11.79 8.63
CA ALA A 229 4.00 11.45 8.57
C ALA A 229 4.80 12.47 7.75
N ASN A 230 4.29 12.90 6.58
CA ASN A 230 4.93 13.91 5.75
C ASN A 230 5.05 15.26 6.47
N ASN A 231 3.99 15.70 7.18
CA ASN A 231 4.06 16.91 8.00
C ASN A 231 5.16 16.85 9.09
N TYR A 232 5.37 15.68 9.70
CA TYR A 232 6.46 15.49 10.67
C TYR A 232 7.85 15.56 10.01
N LEU A 233 8.00 14.97 8.82
CA LEU A 233 9.25 15.03 8.06
C LEU A 233 9.58 16.47 7.61
N ASP A 234 8.58 17.22 7.16
CA ASP A 234 8.74 18.63 6.78
C ASP A 234 9.13 19.51 7.98
N SER A 235 8.49 19.29 9.13
CA SER A 235 8.82 19.98 10.37
C SER A 235 10.26 19.71 10.80
N ALA A 236 10.71 18.45 10.72
CA ALA A 236 12.08 18.04 11.03
C ALA A 236 13.11 18.62 10.05
N ARG A 237 12.79 18.68 8.75
CA ARG A 237 13.69 19.24 7.72
C ARG A 237 13.91 20.74 7.90
N ASN A 238 12.85 21.47 8.20
CA ASN A 238 12.87 22.92 8.22
C ASN A 238 13.19 23.51 9.61
N GLN A 239 13.48 22.66 10.62
CA GLN A 239 13.69 23.07 12.02
C GLN A 239 12.61 24.05 12.51
N LEU A 240 11.36 23.81 12.11
CA LEU A 240 10.24 24.72 12.38
C LEU A 240 9.79 24.69 13.85
N THR A 241 10.45 23.89 14.68
CA THR A 241 10.18 23.73 16.11
C THR A 241 11.50 23.70 16.88
N THR A 242 11.43 23.93 18.20
CA THR A 242 12.54 23.73 19.15
C THR A 242 12.90 22.25 19.34
N ASP A 243 12.14 21.33 18.74
CA ASP A 243 12.33 19.88 18.84
C ASP A 243 13.29 19.40 17.76
N ILE A 244 14.42 18.81 18.16
CA ILE A 244 15.38 18.23 17.23
C ILE A 244 15.09 16.75 17.04
N TYR A 245 14.76 16.35 15.81
CA TYR A 245 14.59 14.95 15.44
C TYR A 245 15.92 14.35 14.93
N PRO A 246 16.35 13.19 15.46
CA PRO A 246 17.56 12.52 14.99
C PRO A 246 17.45 12.11 13.51
N THR A 247 18.54 12.25 12.75
CA THR A 247 18.61 11.85 11.33
C THR A 247 18.17 10.39 11.12
N LEU A 248 18.58 9.48 12.00
CA LEU A 248 18.17 8.07 11.93
C LEU A 248 16.64 7.89 12.07
N ALA A 249 15.98 8.70 12.92
CA ALA A 249 14.53 8.64 13.06
C ALA A 249 13.82 9.16 11.80
N VAL A 250 14.37 10.21 11.18
CA VAL A 250 13.89 10.75 9.89
C VAL A 250 13.99 9.70 8.79
N ASP A 251 15.12 8.99 8.68
CA ASP A 251 15.31 7.95 7.66
C ASP A 251 14.39 6.75 7.88
N ILE A 252 14.18 6.34 9.13
CA ILE A 252 13.24 5.26 9.47
C ILE A 252 11.80 5.65 9.06
N LEU A 253 11.37 6.88 9.32
CA LEU A 253 10.02 7.31 8.96
C LEU A 253 9.84 7.47 7.44
N LYS A 254 10.85 7.99 6.73
CA LYS A 254 10.85 8.03 5.25
C LYS A 254 10.71 6.63 4.66
N LYS A 255 11.52 5.68 5.13
CA LYS A 255 11.44 4.28 4.66
C LYS A 255 10.08 3.65 4.97
N ALA A 256 9.49 4.01 6.11
CA ALA A 256 8.16 3.51 6.49
C ALA A 256 7.02 4.03 5.59
N LEU A 257 7.21 5.11 4.83
CA LEU A 257 6.22 5.67 3.92
C LEU A 257 6.15 4.95 2.56
N GLU A 258 7.24 4.31 2.12
CA GLU A 258 7.34 3.72 0.77
C GLU A 258 6.23 2.70 0.46
N VAL A 259 5.84 1.88 1.44
CA VAL A 259 4.79 0.85 1.28
C VAL A 259 3.39 1.46 1.38
N PRO A 260 3.04 2.24 2.42
CA PRO A 260 1.79 2.99 2.50
C PRO A 260 1.46 3.82 1.26
N GLU A 261 2.41 4.56 0.71
CA GLU A 261 2.18 5.40 -0.47
C GLU A 261 1.83 4.57 -1.72
N LYS A 262 2.48 3.42 -1.91
CA LYS A 262 2.16 2.47 -2.99
C LYS A 262 0.77 1.87 -2.80
N ILE A 263 0.41 1.48 -1.58
CA ILE A 263 -0.92 0.91 -1.28
C ILE A 263 -2.02 1.95 -1.49
N ALA A 264 -1.78 3.21 -1.11
CA ALA A 264 -2.74 4.30 -1.34
C ALA A 264 -3.06 4.48 -2.84
N GLN A 265 -2.05 4.31 -3.71
CA GLN A 265 -2.20 4.40 -5.18
C GLN A 265 -2.68 3.10 -5.85
N SER A 266 -2.64 1.96 -5.15
CA SER A 266 -3.03 0.66 -5.71
C SER A 266 -4.53 0.55 -5.95
N ASN A 267 -4.94 0.09 -7.12
CA ASN A 267 -6.32 -0.25 -7.44
C ASN A 267 -6.70 -1.67 -7.00
N VAL A 268 -5.74 -2.54 -6.69
CA VAL A 268 -5.99 -3.95 -6.30
C VAL A 268 -5.80 -4.22 -4.82
N ALA A 269 -5.47 -3.21 -4.01
CA ALA A 269 -5.28 -3.38 -2.57
C ALA A 269 -6.61 -3.72 -1.88
N ASN A 270 -6.59 -4.72 -1.00
CA ASN A 270 -7.76 -5.07 -0.19
C ASN A 270 -7.76 -4.32 1.16
N GLN A 271 -8.91 -4.28 1.86
CA GLN A 271 -9.06 -3.54 3.11
C GLN A 271 -8.07 -3.98 4.20
N LYS A 272 -7.77 -5.28 4.29
CA LYS A 272 -6.83 -5.81 5.29
C LYS A 272 -5.41 -5.31 5.06
N GLU A 273 -4.97 -5.19 3.81
CA GLU A 273 -3.67 -4.60 3.47
C GLU A 273 -3.61 -3.13 3.86
N ILE A 274 -4.69 -2.38 3.60
CA ILE A 274 -4.82 -0.97 3.96
C ILE A 274 -4.76 -0.78 5.49
N ASP A 275 -5.50 -1.58 6.25
CA ASP A 275 -5.55 -1.50 7.71
C ASP A 275 -4.20 -1.85 8.35
N ASN A 276 -3.52 -2.87 7.83
CA ASN A 276 -2.19 -3.26 8.28
C ASN A 276 -1.16 -2.16 7.99
N ALA A 277 -1.18 -1.58 6.78
CA ALA A 277 -0.29 -0.49 6.41
C ALA A 277 -0.52 0.76 7.27
N THR A 278 -1.78 1.09 7.53
CA THR A 278 -2.18 2.20 8.41
C THR A 278 -1.63 1.98 9.82
N THR A 279 -1.90 0.81 10.42
CA THR A 279 -1.44 0.46 11.77
C THR A 279 0.09 0.52 11.90
N LEU A 280 0.81 -0.01 10.91
CA LEU A 280 2.27 0.00 10.91
C LEU A 280 2.82 1.43 10.79
N LEU A 281 2.27 2.24 9.89
CA LEU A 281 2.71 3.63 9.70
C LEU A 281 2.42 4.46 10.96
N GLU A 282 1.25 4.33 11.57
CA GLU A 282 0.93 5.03 12.82
C GLU A 282 1.89 4.66 13.95
N SER A 283 2.25 3.39 14.09
CA SER A 283 3.27 2.95 15.05
C SER A 283 4.63 3.60 14.79
N LYS A 284 5.04 3.73 13.51
CA LYS A 284 6.28 4.42 13.12
C LYS A 284 6.23 5.91 13.41
N ILE A 285 5.09 6.58 13.17
CA ILE A 285 4.87 7.98 13.55
C ILE A 285 5.01 8.16 15.07
N GLN A 286 4.45 7.26 15.88
CA GLN A 286 4.57 7.35 17.34
C GLN A 286 6.01 7.17 17.82
N ASN A 287 6.76 6.25 17.22
CA ASN A 287 8.18 6.08 17.54
C ASN A 287 9.01 7.29 17.10
N PHE A 288 8.70 7.88 15.95
CA PHE A 288 9.32 9.13 15.49
C PHE A 288 9.08 10.28 16.48
N LYS A 289 7.85 10.46 16.96
CA LYS A 289 7.51 11.46 18.00
C LYS A 289 8.30 11.27 19.29
N LYS A 290 8.52 10.03 19.73
CA LYS A 290 9.28 9.72 20.95
C LYS A 290 10.78 9.96 20.80
N SER A 291 11.29 10.07 19.57
CA SER A 291 12.73 10.26 19.30
C SER A 291 13.23 11.69 19.49
N ILE A 292 12.35 12.65 19.81
CA ILE A 292 12.71 14.06 20.02
C ILE A 292 13.82 14.18 21.06
N VAL A 293 14.90 14.85 20.66
CA VAL A 293 15.94 15.31 21.59
C VAL A 293 15.55 16.71 22.05
N LYS A 294 15.20 16.84 23.32
CA LYS A 294 14.96 18.14 23.96
C LYS A 294 16.32 18.71 24.39
N THR A 295 16.66 19.91 23.94
CA THR A 295 17.74 20.69 24.57
C THR A 295 17.29 21.07 25.97
N GLU A 296 17.79 20.38 26.99
CA GLU A 296 17.62 20.82 28.37
C GLU A 296 18.48 22.07 28.65
N ASN A 297 17.92 22.96 29.48
CA ASN A 297 18.47 24.24 29.89
C ASN A 297 19.97 24.18 30.24
N SER A 298 20.80 24.95 29.54
CA SER A 298 22.18 25.20 29.98
C SER A 298 22.14 26.00 31.29
N VAL A 299 22.44 25.37 32.42
CA VAL A 299 22.61 26.05 33.70
C VAL A 299 23.97 26.73 33.71
N LEU A 300 23.99 28.05 33.57
CA LEU A 300 25.19 28.85 33.84
C LEU A 300 25.40 28.91 35.36
N ILE A 301 26.56 28.43 35.82
CA ILE A 301 26.97 28.58 37.22
C ILE A 301 27.83 29.84 37.31
N LEU A 302 27.37 30.81 38.08
CA LEU A 302 28.15 32.00 38.41
C LEU A 302 29.34 31.59 39.28
N VAL A 303 30.57 31.83 38.80
CA VAL A 303 31.80 31.50 39.53
C VAL A 303 32.20 32.63 40.46
N ALA A 304 32.14 33.89 40.00
CA ALA A 304 32.43 35.08 40.80
C ALA A 304 31.69 36.28 40.23
N ASP A 305 31.05 37.07 41.09
CA ASP A 305 30.48 38.39 40.78
C ASP A 305 31.41 39.55 41.16
N CYS A 306 32.49 39.25 41.90
CA CYS A 306 33.45 40.22 42.45
C CYS A 306 32.93 41.08 43.60
N GLU A 307 31.75 40.80 44.15
CA GLU A 307 31.12 41.64 45.19
C GLU A 307 31.41 41.20 46.64
N LYS A 308 32.07 40.05 46.81
CA LYS A 308 32.39 39.46 48.13
C LYS A 308 33.85 39.66 48.54
N GLY A 309 34.48 40.74 48.08
CA GLY A 309 35.90 40.97 48.27
C GLY A 309 36.74 39.87 47.62
N ASN A 310 37.74 39.32 48.34
CA ASN A 310 38.60 38.25 47.82
C ASN A 310 37.91 36.87 47.71
N LYS A 311 36.58 36.76 47.72
CA LYS A 311 35.88 35.47 47.78
C LYS A 311 34.93 35.28 46.59
N THR A 312 34.81 34.05 46.12
CA THR A 312 33.96 33.65 44.99
C THR A 312 32.65 33.02 45.45
N GLU A 313 31.72 32.79 44.51
CA GLU A 313 30.47 32.04 44.76
C GLU A 313 30.74 30.57 45.11
N LEU A 314 31.88 30.04 44.69
CA LEU A 314 32.32 28.67 44.98
C LEU A 314 33.06 28.54 46.33
N ASN A 315 33.04 29.57 47.18
CA ASN A 315 33.81 29.64 48.43
C ASN A 315 35.33 29.46 48.23
N SER A 316 35.84 29.93 47.11
CA SER A 316 37.27 30.02 46.79
C SER A 316 37.72 31.48 46.73
N TYR A 317 38.95 31.74 46.28
CA TYR A 317 39.58 33.07 46.36
C TYR A 317 40.16 33.52 45.01
N TRP A 318 40.31 34.83 44.86
CA TRP A 318 41.13 35.42 43.81
C TRP A 318 42.60 35.40 44.23
N PHE A 319 43.50 35.32 43.25
CA PHE A 319 44.94 35.39 43.47
C PHE A 319 45.64 36.09 42.30
N SER A 320 46.83 36.61 42.56
CA SER A 320 47.79 37.07 41.56
C SER A 320 49.10 36.29 41.68
N TYR A 321 49.86 36.29 40.60
CA TYR A 321 51.16 35.62 40.53
C TYR A 321 52.13 36.41 39.65
N ASN A 322 53.42 36.20 39.88
CA ASN A 322 54.52 36.77 39.10
C ASN A 322 55.67 35.75 38.96
N ASP A 323 56.67 36.12 38.18
CA ASP A 323 57.85 35.30 37.90
C ASP A 323 58.96 35.39 38.98
N ALA A 324 58.69 36.00 40.14
CA ALA A 324 59.71 36.25 41.16
C ALA A 324 60.31 34.95 41.73
N MET A 325 59.48 33.91 41.90
CA MET A 325 59.93 32.61 42.45
C MET A 325 60.91 31.87 41.54
N VAL A 326 60.90 32.15 40.24
CA VAL A 326 61.86 31.55 39.29
C VAL A 326 63.06 32.45 39.02
N GLY A 327 63.09 33.67 39.58
CA GLY A 327 64.18 34.64 39.49
C GLY A 327 63.94 35.80 38.51
N GLY A 328 62.70 35.98 38.07
CA GLY A 328 62.24 37.19 37.39
C GLY A 328 62.10 38.36 38.36
N LYS A 329 61.88 39.57 37.83
CA LYS A 329 61.67 40.78 38.63
C LYS A 329 60.34 41.46 38.29
N SER A 330 59.39 40.74 37.72
CA SER A 330 58.08 41.31 37.39
C SER A 330 57.30 41.60 38.67
N VAL A 331 56.63 42.75 38.69
CA VAL A 331 55.83 43.21 39.83
C VAL A 331 54.36 43.21 39.43
N VAL A 332 53.49 42.75 40.33
CA VAL A 332 52.04 42.78 40.18
C VAL A 332 51.42 43.42 41.43
N VAL A 333 50.42 44.27 41.25
CA VAL A 333 49.71 44.97 42.31
C VAL A 333 48.21 44.82 42.07
N PRO A 334 47.43 44.28 43.03
CA PRO A 334 47.90 43.72 44.31
C PRO A 334 48.62 42.38 44.11
N PHE A 335 49.71 42.16 44.85
CA PHE A 335 50.30 40.84 45.00
C PHE A 335 49.58 40.10 46.11
N SER A 336 49.16 38.86 45.85
CA SER A 336 48.59 37.98 46.87
C SER A 336 49.52 36.82 47.17
N ASP A 337 49.53 36.39 48.42
CA ASP A 337 50.26 35.21 48.89
C ASP A 337 49.45 34.56 50.02
N PRO A 338 49.92 33.45 50.64
CA PRO A 338 49.17 32.78 51.71
C PRO A 338 48.84 33.66 52.94
N ASN A 339 49.56 34.76 53.13
CA ASN A 339 49.38 35.73 54.21
C ASN A 339 48.72 37.05 53.75
N THR A 340 48.69 37.31 52.45
CA THR A 340 48.20 38.57 51.85
C THR A 340 47.09 38.29 50.85
N ALA A 341 45.86 38.69 51.19
CA ALA A 341 44.71 38.51 50.30
C ALA A 341 44.77 39.42 49.06
N PHE A 342 44.28 38.91 47.92
CA PHE A 342 44.07 39.73 46.73
C PHE A 342 43.04 40.83 47.03
N SER A 343 43.38 42.07 46.69
CA SER A 343 42.53 43.24 46.96
C SER A 343 41.72 43.62 45.72
N MET A 344 40.40 43.75 45.87
CA MET A 344 39.55 44.19 44.76
C MET A 344 39.70 45.70 44.54
N SER A 345 39.59 46.14 43.30
CA SER A 345 39.62 47.56 42.93
C SER A 345 38.21 48.08 42.65
N ALA A 346 37.94 49.34 42.96
CA ALA A 346 36.67 49.97 42.60
C ALA A 346 36.58 50.16 41.08
N GLY A 347 35.37 50.03 40.52
CA GLY A 347 35.11 50.28 39.08
C GLY A 347 34.62 49.08 38.29
N GLY A 348 33.94 48.12 38.94
CA GLY A 348 33.18 47.07 38.26
C GLY A 348 32.10 47.64 37.32
N ILE A 349 31.47 46.77 36.51
CA ILE A 349 30.63 47.16 35.35
C ILE A 349 29.43 48.08 35.67
N ASN A 350 29.07 48.27 36.95
CA ASN A 350 28.03 49.22 37.36
C ASN A 350 28.55 50.47 38.08
N GLY A 351 29.87 50.71 38.16
CA GLY A 351 30.43 51.94 38.75
C GLY A 351 30.20 52.13 40.26
N VAL A 352 29.57 51.16 40.93
CA VAL A 352 29.39 51.05 42.39
C VAL A 352 30.10 49.82 42.99
N ASP A 353 30.78 49.06 42.14
CA ASP A 353 31.14 47.65 42.36
C ASP A 353 32.66 47.40 42.39
N SER A 354 33.03 46.21 42.88
CA SER A 354 34.42 45.72 42.96
C SER A 354 34.81 44.92 41.71
N ALA A 355 36.04 45.09 41.22
CA ALA A 355 36.60 44.36 40.09
C ALA A 355 37.94 43.70 40.46
N ALA A 356 38.17 42.50 39.92
CA ALA A 356 39.51 41.92 39.91
C ALA A 356 40.37 42.70 38.91
N TYR A 357 41.37 43.40 39.43
CA TYR A 357 42.25 44.26 38.65
C TYR A 357 43.68 44.06 39.11
N ILE A 358 44.61 44.02 38.15
CA ILE A 358 46.03 44.08 38.43
C ILE A 358 46.68 45.19 37.61
N ALA A 359 47.57 45.94 38.25
CA ALA A 359 48.61 46.70 37.59
C ALA A 359 49.90 45.89 37.64
N TYR A 360 50.75 46.01 36.61
CA TYR A 360 51.98 45.23 36.56
C TYR A 360 53.12 45.95 35.85
N THR A 361 54.33 45.48 36.13
CA THR A 361 55.55 45.81 35.37
C THR A 361 56.26 44.50 35.06
N LEU A 362 56.55 44.26 33.78
CA LEU A 362 57.28 43.07 33.34
C LEU A 362 58.78 43.34 33.36
N ASN A 363 59.55 42.45 33.97
CA ASN A 363 61.01 42.53 33.98
C ASN A 363 61.64 41.14 34.00
N GLN A 364 62.23 40.78 32.87
CA GLN A 364 62.85 39.47 32.66
C GLN A 364 64.09 39.24 33.54
N ASN A 365 64.79 40.30 33.95
CA ASN A 365 66.07 40.22 34.64
C ASN A 365 67.02 39.22 33.91
N SER A 366 67.50 38.18 34.60
CA SER A 366 68.37 37.13 34.05
C SER A 366 67.62 35.85 33.66
N GLN A 367 66.29 35.87 33.56
CA GLN A 367 65.49 34.70 33.18
C GLN A 367 65.64 34.36 31.70
N THR A 368 65.65 33.05 31.39
CA THR A 368 65.55 32.53 30.02
C THR A 368 64.11 32.52 29.49
N TYR A 369 63.12 32.54 30.38
CA TYR A 369 61.69 32.59 30.01
C TYR A 369 61.17 34.03 29.91
N LEU A 370 60.05 34.20 29.19
CA LEU A 370 59.38 35.50 29.09
C LEU A 370 58.89 35.95 30.47
N PRO A 371 59.03 37.25 30.80
CA PRO A 371 58.50 37.77 32.05
C PRO A 371 56.98 37.66 32.07
N HIS A 372 56.42 37.26 33.20
CA HIS A 372 54.98 37.06 33.33
C HIS A 372 54.43 37.52 34.67
N VAL A 373 53.20 37.98 34.61
CA VAL A 373 52.32 38.26 35.74
C VAL A 373 50.93 37.79 35.37
N GLY A 374 50.09 37.55 36.36
CA GLY A 374 48.68 37.28 36.09
C GLY A 374 47.82 37.34 37.33
N MET A 375 46.53 37.16 37.11
CA MET A 375 45.52 36.94 38.15
C MET A 375 44.62 35.79 37.74
N GLY A 376 44.01 35.16 38.73
CA GLY A 376 43.12 34.03 38.52
C GLY A 376 42.16 33.83 39.67
N VAL A 377 41.26 32.88 39.46
CA VAL A 377 40.31 32.41 40.45
C VAL A 377 40.54 30.93 40.71
N CYS A 378 40.58 30.55 41.98
CA CYS A 378 40.68 29.13 42.31
C CYS A 378 39.30 28.50 42.11
N ILE A 379 39.19 27.37 41.42
CA ILE A 379 37.90 26.67 41.25
C ILE A 379 37.70 25.50 42.25
N TYR A 380 38.67 25.32 43.16
CA TYR A 380 38.65 24.29 44.19
C TYR A 380 39.10 24.87 45.55
N ARG A 381 38.59 24.32 46.65
CA ARG A 381 38.75 24.84 48.04
C ARG A 381 40.20 24.94 48.54
N ALA A 382 41.19 24.39 47.83
CA ALA A 382 42.54 24.13 48.36
C ALA A 382 43.67 25.08 47.87
N CYS A 383 43.37 26.17 47.18
CA CYS A 383 44.41 27.01 46.57
C CYS A 383 44.94 28.17 47.45
N ARG A 384 44.71 28.17 48.78
CA ARG A 384 45.33 29.19 49.68
C ARG A 384 46.86 29.08 49.78
N ASN A 385 47.49 28.09 49.14
CA ASN A 385 48.91 27.76 49.29
C ASN A 385 49.70 27.81 47.96
N LEU A 386 49.28 28.61 46.98
CA LEU A 386 50.10 28.90 45.79
C LEU A 386 50.76 30.26 45.91
#